data_AF-A0A847FKX8-F1
#
_entry.id   AF-A0A847FKX8-F1
#
_cell.length_a   1.000
_cell.length_b   1.000
_cell.length_c   1.000
_cell.angle_alpha   90.00
_cell.angle_beta   90.00
_cell.angle_gamma   90.00
#
_symmetry.space_group_name_H-M   'P 1'
#
loop_
_entity.id
_entity.type
_entity.pdbx_description
1 polymer ?
#
loop_
_entity_poly.entity_id
_entity_poly.type
_entity_poly.pdbx_seq_one_letter_code
_entity_poly.pdbx_strand_id
1 'polypeptide(L)'
;MQSGMEALGRELSREMRDLRTRLGARRLGAERTVEVVETDEATSRAVREEAEQDDGLDLLWPPGQGGAGAWLGEHALHDLEIETLVQALASGSKREHHDLIRRVLCEPVRDPEAIRYRQAISGDLIRDQKLARGIEELLPLLDQLNAYSMADRDMPELFQVAWWLGEMETYVDCIRATVRVFAEADGEPRSAGLCALRDQAVEIEARDSFQTLARELPPLLASIRGVTSITIGVNLDQNLQPVAATLLSLNEEPFTEAPLLRLLLGGSSDQGGVMPLHTMPLIEGGSAIPQPGRRANPMLVPLFRDLSRIMEQVSKPIAAALQAYIHVNRRWLVRIRPALAFYAGAARLARRLQEGGLPVCLPEILPEAERVCQVRDGYNVNLALHYLERGGGELAAEVVTNDVSLDAEGRIAILTGPNRGGKTTYAQAIGLMQVLAQAGLFVPGSQARISPADGVYTHFPADEELVRGTGRFGHEAQRLRQILEQATRHSLILLNESLSGTHAGESLYLSRDVVLILRVLGARVVFATHLHELAEQVEAINAETAGDSRVVSLVSSRIDQATVAQDADEMAGRRTYRVVRSRPMGRSYALELARHYGISLDQLRQVLLDRGVIDSEEA
;
A
#
# COMPACT_ATOMS: atom_id res chain seq x y z
N MET A 1 -1.95 -30.98 31.94
CA MET A 1 -1.12 -30.12 31.08
C MET A 1 0.05 -30.87 30.46
N GLN A 2 0.94 -31.49 31.25
CA GLN A 2 2.15 -32.19 30.75
C GLN A 2 1.84 -33.33 29.75
N SER A 3 0.84 -34.19 30.00
CA SER A 3 0.47 -35.25 29.05
C SER A 3 -0.17 -34.72 27.75
N GLY A 4 -0.92 -33.62 27.82
CA GLY A 4 -1.54 -32.97 26.66
C GLY A 4 -0.53 -32.23 25.80
N MET A 5 0.41 -31.50 26.42
CA MET A 5 1.50 -30.84 25.69
C MET A 5 2.50 -31.83 25.10
N GLU A 6 2.77 -32.95 25.78
CA GLU A 6 3.56 -34.04 25.20
C GLU A 6 2.85 -34.76 24.06
N ALA A 7 1.53 -34.92 24.12
CA ALA A 7 0.75 -35.50 23.03
C ALA A 7 0.79 -34.59 21.79
N LEU A 8 0.52 -33.30 21.97
CA LEU A 8 0.62 -32.28 20.93
C LEU A 8 2.04 -32.22 20.34
N GLY A 9 3.07 -32.22 21.18
CA GLY A 9 4.47 -32.24 20.74
C GLY A 9 4.86 -33.49 19.96
N ARG A 10 4.36 -34.68 20.35
CA ARG A 10 4.60 -35.94 19.62
C ARG A 10 3.88 -35.98 18.27
N GLU A 11 2.69 -35.40 18.20
CA GLU A 11 1.88 -35.31 16.98
C GLU A 11 2.48 -34.34 15.97
N LEU A 12 2.82 -33.12 16.41
CA LEU A 12 3.55 -32.12 15.62
C LEU A 12 4.90 -32.65 15.10
N SER A 13 5.63 -33.40 15.94
CA SER A 13 6.91 -34.02 15.56
C SER A 13 6.77 -35.20 14.57
N ARG A 14 5.61 -35.84 14.52
CA ARG A 14 5.27 -36.84 13.48
C ARG A 14 4.95 -36.15 12.16
N GLU A 15 4.16 -35.09 12.23
CA GLU A 15 3.73 -34.33 11.07
C GLU A 15 4.90 -33.64 10.36
N MET A 16 5.82 -33.03 11.12
CA MET A 16 7.06 -32.47 10.58
C MET A 16 7.94 -33.49 9.85
N ARG A 17 7.93 -34.76 10.30
CA ARG A 17 8.61 -35.85 9.60
C ARG A 17 7.89 -36.21 8.31
N ASP A 18 6.56 -36.27 8.31
CA ASP A 18 5.78 -36.56 7.11
C ASP A 18 5.90 -35.45 6.06
N LEU A 19 5.90 -34.18 6.49
CA LEU A 19 6.08 -33.00 5.64
C LEU A 19 7.49 -32.94 5.04
N ARG A 20 8.55 -33.22 5.82
CA ARG A 20 9.92 -33.39 5.30
C ARG A 20 10.02 -34.54 4.30
N THR A 21 9.29 -35.63 4.53
CA THR A 21 9.29 -36.78 3.63
C THR A 21 8.56 -36.46 2.32
N ARG A 22 7.46 -35.71 2.35
CA ARG A 22 6.72 -35.26 1.15
C ARG A 22 7.47 -34.21 0.34
N LEU A 23 8.15 -33.27 1.02
CA LEU A 23 9.01 -32.28 0.37
C LEU A 23 10.30 -32.92 -0.18
N GLY A 24 10.85 -33.94 0.48
CA GLY A 24 11.98 -34.72 -0.02
C GLY A 24 11.64 -35.70 -1.14
N ALA A 25 10.43 -36.28 -1.15
CA ALA A 25 10.01 -37.28 -2.15
C ALA A 25 9.73 -36.69 -3.55
N ARG A 26 9.60 -35.37 -3.69
CA ARG A 26 9.57 -34.71 -5.02
C ARG A 26 10.96 -34.48 -5.63
N ARG A 27 12.04 -34.82 -4.92
CA ARG A 27 13.41 -34.70 -5.42
C ARG A 27 14.27 -35.82 -4.87
N LEU A 28 14.25 -37.01 -5.47
CA LEU A 28 15.33 -38.00 -5.27
C LEU A 28 15.48 -38.88 -6.52
N GLY A 29 16.26 -38.35 -7.46
CA GLY A 29 16.99 -39.11 -8.46
C GLY A 29 18.48 -38.75 -8.34
N ALA A 30 19.11 -39.09 -7.21
CA ALA A 30 20.56 -39.27 -7.05
C ALA A 30 20.87 -39.55 -5.57
N GLU A 31 21.21 -40.80 -5.26
CA GLU A 31 21.84 -41.16 -3.98
C GLU A 31 23.25 -40.57 -3.90
N ARG A 32 23.53 -39.77 -2.87
CA ARG A 32 24.88 -39.62 -2.31
C ARG A 32 24.80 -39.60 -0.79
N THR A 33 25.47 -40.58 -0.20
CA THR A 33 25.87 -40.68 1.20
C THR A 33 26.60 -39.41 1.63
N VAL A 34 26.18 -38.78 2.73
CA VAL A 34 26.89 -37.66 3.36
C VAL A 34 27.26 -38.06 4.78
N GLU A 35 28.56 -38.12 5.02
CA GLU A 35 29.19 -38.25 6.33
C GLU A 35 28.97 -36.98 7.19
N VAL A 36 28.97 -37.19 8.50
CA VAL A 36 28.81 -36.17 9.54
C VAL A 36 30.03 -35.24 9.55
N VAL A 37 29.84 -33.94 9.31
CA VAL A 37 30.83 -32.88 9.62
C VAL A 37 30.10 -31.66 10.20
N GLU A 38 30.78 -31.05 11.18
CA GLU A 38 30.38 -30.01 12.12
C GLU A 38 29.98 -28.64 11.52
N THR A 39 29.05 -28.02 12.24
CA THR A 39 28.62 -26.61 12.40
C THR A 39 29.01 -25.48 11.44
N ASP A 40 27.98 -24.66 11.23
CA ASP A 40 27.93 -23.19 11.10
C ASP A 40 28.15 -22.54 9.72
N GLU A 41 27.34 -21.51 9.47
CA GLU A 41 27.22 -20.68 8.26
C GLU A 41 26.72 -21.35 6.97
N ALA A 42 27.23 -22.50 6.55
CA ALA A 42 26.85 -23.11 5.26
C ALA A 42 25.39 -23.58 5.23
N THR A 43 24.90 -24.15 6.33
CA THR A 43 23.48 -24.54 6.50
C THR A 43 22.57 -23.31 6.61
N SER A 44 23.06 -22.19 7.16
CA SER A 44 22.31 -20.94 7.24
C SER A 44 22.20 -20.24 5.88
N ARG A 45 23.22 -20.40 5.02
CA ARG A 45 23.19 -19.98 3.61
C ARG A 45 22.35 -20.92 2.75
N ALA A 46 22.45 -22.23 2.94
CA ALA A 46 21.62 -23.20 2.22
C ALA A 46 20.14 -23.10 2.62
N VAL A 47 19.82 -22.81 3.89
CA VAL A 47 18.44 -22.51 4.32
C VAL A 47 17.98 -21.13 3.82
N ARG A 48 18.88 -20.16 3.61
CA ARG A 48 18.56 -18.87 2.96
C ARG A 48 18.34 -19.01 1.45
N GLU A 49 19.15 -19.81 0.76
CA GLU A 49 19.05 -20.08 -0.68
C GLU A 49 17.89 -21.05 -1.00
N GLU A 50 17.58 -22.01 -0.11
CA GLU A 50 16.34 -22.80 -0.17
C GLU A 50 15.09 -21.96 0.18
N ALA A 51 15.23 -20.88 0.95
CA ALA A 51 14.14 -19.95 1.29
C ALA A 51 13.87 -18.87 0.23
N GLU A 52 14.69 -18.78 -0.82
CA GLU A 52 14.55 -17.83 -1.95
C GLU A 52 13.84 -18.45 -3.17
N GLN A 53 13.58 -19.76 -3.18
CA GLN A 53 12.73 -20.43 -4.18
C GLN A 53 11.39 -20.83 -3.56
N ASP A 54 10.59 -19.83 -3.19
CA ASP A 54 9.29 -19.98 -2.53
C ASP A 54 8.16 -19.96 -3.57
N ASP A 55 7.61 -21.13 -3.90
CA ASP A 55 6.51 -21.39 -4.85
C ASP A 55 5.13 -20.92 -4.29
N GLY A 56 5.14 -19.78 -3.60
CA GLY A 56 4.05 -19.33 -2.76
C GLY A 56 3.14 -18.28 -3.41
N LEU A 57 1.88 -18.22 -2.95
CA LEU A 57 0.87 -17.24 -3.35
C LEU A 57 1.39 -15.79 -3.32
N ASP A 58 1.32 -15.11 -4.46
CA ASP A 58 1.53 -13.66 -4.61
C ASP A 58 0.27 -13.04 -5.22
N LEU A 59 -0.23 -11.97 -4.60
CA LEU A 59 -1.43 -11.27 -5.06
C LEU A 59 -1.09 -10.13 -6.04
N LEU A 60 0.17 -9.68 -6.10
CA LEU A 60 0.61 -8.61 -6.99
C LEU A 60 1.17 -9.15 -8.31
N TRP A 61 1.66 -10.38 -8.34
CA TRP A 61 2.27 -10.97 -9.54
C TRP A 61 1.69 -12.35 -9.83
N PRO A 62 1.49 -12.68 -11.12
CA PRO A 62 1.26 -14.07 -11.50
C PRO A 62 2.53 -14.90 -11.21
N PRO A 63 2.39 -16.23 -11.01
CA PRO A 63 3.53 -17.09 -10.67
C PRO A 63 4.68 -16.97 -11.68
N GLY A 64 5.91 -16.79 -11.19
CA GLY A 64 7.12 -16.76 -12.02
C GLY A 64 7.42 -15.43 -12.72
N GLN A 65 6.68 -14.36 -12.43
CA GLN A 65 6.94 -13.01 -12.95
C GLN A 65 7.22 -12.03 -11.81
N GLY A 66 8.13 -11.07 -12.05
CA GLY A 66 8.42 -9.97 -11.15
C GLY A 66 8.62 -8.68 -11.94
N GLY A 67 8.44 -7.53 -11.27
CA GLY A 67 8.64 -6.22 -11.88
C GLY A 67 10.11 -5.89 -12.10
N ALA A 68 10.38 -5.08 -13.13
CA ALA A 68 11.73 -4.60 -13.40
C ALA A 68 11.71 -3.11 -13.77
N GLY A 69 12.41 -2.31 -12.97
CA GLY A 69 12.71 -0.90 -13.25
C GLY A 69 11.83 0.11 -12.52
N ALA A 70 12.11 1.39 -12.68
CA ALA A 70 11.24 2.50 -12.25
C ALA A 70 10.82 3.27 -13.52
N TRP A 71 9.55 3.66 -13.62
CA TRP A 71 8.98 4.36 -14.79
C TRP A 71 8.47 5.77 -14.50
N LEU A 72 8.46 6.13 -13.22
CA LEU A 72 8.16 7.47 -12.72
C LEU A 72 9.44 8.06 -12.13
N GLY A 73 9.92 9.16 -12.70
CA GLY A 73 10.99 9.96 -12.10
C GLY A 73 10.48 10.82 -10.93
N GLU A 74 11.38 11.36 -10.10
CA GLU A 74 11.01 12.20 -8.94
C GLU A 74 10.12 13.39 -9.32
N HIS A 75 10.37 13.99 -10.48
CA HIS A 75 9.56 15.08 -11.03
C HIS A 75 8.13 14.63 -11.32
N ALA A 76 7.94 13.46 -11.93
CA ALA A 76 6.61 12.92 -12.20
C ALA A 76 5.86 12.57 -10.91
N LEU A 77 6.57 12.06 -9.89
CA LEU A 77 5.98 11.79 -8.58
C LEU A 77 5.45 13.07 -7.91
N HIS A 78 6.22 14.15 -8.00
CA HIS A 78 5.85 15.46 -7.49
C HIS A 78 4.70 16.08 -8.30
N ASP A 79 4.86 16.19 -9.62
CA ASP A 79 3.93 16.88 -10.53
C ASP A 79 2.56 16.19 -10.61
N LEU A 80 2.51 14.86 -10.46
CA LEU A 80 1.25 14.11 -10.41
C LEU A 80 0.71 13.98 -8.98
N GLU A 81 1.42 14.49 -7.97
CA GLU A 81 1.05 14.38 -6.56
C GLU A 81 0.74 12.92 -6.16
N ILE A 82 1.63 11.98 -6.52
CA ILE A 82 1.43 10.54 -6.27
C ILE A 82 1.29 10.25 -4.78
N GLU A 83 1.94 11.03 -3.92
CA GLU A 83 1.87 10.86 -2.47
C GLU A 83 0.44 11.03 -1.93
N THR A 84 -0.35 11.96 -2.48
CA THR A 84 -1.76 12.15 -2.12
C THR A 84 -2.56 10.88 -2.38
N LEU A 85 -2.29 10.22 -3.52
CA LEU A 85 -2.93 8.95 -3.88
C LEU A 85 -2.48 7.79 -2.98
N VAL A 86 -1.18 7.72 -2.65
CA VAL A 86 -0.64 6.71 -1.72
C VAL A 86 -1.31 6.83 -0.35
N GLN A 87 -1.43 8.06 0.18
CA GLN A 87 -2.08 8.32 1.47
C GLN A 87 -3.56 7.92 1.46
N ALA A 88 -4.28 8.22 0.37
CA ALA A 88 -5.68 7.84 0.21
C ALA A 88 -5.89 6.32 0.18
N LEU A 89 -5.01 5.58 -0.52
CA LEU A 89 -5.04 4.11 -0.57
C LEU A 89 -4.66 3.49 0.78
N ALA A 90 -3.69 4.08 1.49
CA ALA A 90 -3.26 3.59 2.80
C ALA A 90 -4.32 3.82 3.90
N SER A 91 -4.94 5.00 3.98
CA SER A 91 -5.96 5.40 4.99
C SER A 91 -5.73 4.82 6.40
N GLY A 92 -4.73 5.33 7.11
CA GLY A 92 -4.42 4.95 8.50
C GLY A 92 -3.62 3.65 8.66
N SER A 93 -3.30 3.00 7.54
CA SER A 93 -2.43 1.82 7.50
C SER A 93 -1.00 2.11 7.99
N LYS A 94 -0.32 1.08 8.47
CA LYS A 94 1.06 1.17 8.98
C LYS A 94 2.04 1.63 7.87
N ARG A 95 3.19 2.17 8.27
CA ARG A 95 4.27 2.65 7.36
C ARG A 95 4.67 1.61 6.30
N GLU A 96 4.68 0.34 6.67
CA GLU A 96 4.97 -0.79 5.76
C GLU A 96 3.97 -0.93 4.60
N HIS A 97 2.69 -0.64 4.82
CA HIS A 97 1.69 -0.64 3.75
C HIS A 97 1.91 0.53 2.81
N HIS A 98 2.23 1.71 3.36
CA HIS A 98 2.58 2.89 2.59
C HIS A 98 3.76 2.64 1.63
N ASP A 99 4.83 2.02 2.13
CA ASP A 99 6.02 1.72 1.33
C ASP A 99 5.72 0.71 0.20
N LEU A 100 4.89 -0.30 0.47
CA LEU A 100 4.43 -1.21 -0.60
C LEU A 100 3.57 -0.47 -1.63
N ILE A 101 2.55 0.28 -1.20
CA ILE A 101 1.63 0.97 -2.12
C ILE A 101 2.43 1.91 -3.02
N ARG A 102 3.33 2.72 -2.44
CA ARG A 102 4.21 3.61 -3.20
C ARG A 102 5.03 2.83 -4.23
N ARG A 103 5.66 1.74 -3.82
CA ARG A 103 6.41 0.86 -4.73
C ARG A 103 5.53 0.31 -5.86
N VAL A 104 4.35 -0.21 -5.56
CA VAL A 104 3.42 -0.77 -6.57
C VAL A 104 2.98 0.27 -7.60
N LEU A 105 2.76 1.52 -7.19
CA LEU A 105 2.44 2.61 -8.11
C LEU A 105 3.65 3.07 -8.94
N CYS A 106 4.87 2.95 -8.38
CA CYS A 106 6.12 3.41 -9.00
C CYS A 106 6.87 2.33 -9.79
N GLU A 107 6.44 1.08 -9.70
CA GLU A 107 7.04 -0.08 -10.38
C GLU A 107 6.27 -0.36 -11.70
N PRO A 108 6.95 -0.37 -12.85
CA PRO A 108 6.30 -0.56 -14.13
C PRO A 108 5.82 -1.99 -14.29
N VAL A 109 4.50 -2.12 -14.44
CA VAL A 109 3.91 -3.31 -15.06
C VAL A 109 3.60 -2.94 -16.50
N ARG A 110 4.34 -3.53 -17.45
CA ARG A 110 4.11 -3.35 -18.89
C ARG A 110 3.36 -4.53 -19.51
N ASP A 111 3.46 -5.70 -18.89
CA ASP A 111 2.76 -6.89 -19.36
C ASP A 111 1.24 -6.77 -19.11
N PRO A 112 0.40 -6.75 -20.17
CA PRO A 112 -1.05 -6.73 -20.02
C PRO A 112 -1.61 -7.90 -19.22
N GLU A 113 -0.96 -9.06 -19.20
CA GLU A 113 -1.43 -10.20 -18.40
C GLU A 113 -1.23 -9.96 -16.90
N ALA A 114 -0.03 -9.52 -16.49
CA ALA A 114 0.22 -9.11 -15.11
C ALA A 114 -0.71 -7.99 -14.63
N ILE A 115 -1.01 -6.98 -15.48
CA ILE A 115 -1.97 -5.93 -15.12
C ILE A 115 -3.38 -6.54 -14.95
N ARG A 116 -3.82 -7.39 -15.88
CA ARG A 116 -5.14 -8.04 -15.81
C ARG A 116 -5.28 -8.97 -14.60
N TYR A 117 -4.21 -9.63 -14.18
CA TYR A 117 -4.18 -10.41 -12.94
C TYR A 117 -4.54 -9.55 -11.73
N ARG A 118 -3.90 -8.38 -11.59
CA ARG A 118 -4.21 -7.41 -10.52
C ARG A 118 -5.63 -6.84 -10.65
N GLN A 119 -6.06 -6.50 -11.87
CA GLN A 119 -7.41 -5.98 -12.13
C GLN A 119 -8.51 -6.97 -11.77
N ALA A 120 -8.29 -8.26 -11.97
CA ALA A 120 -9.27 -9.28 -11.59
C ALA A 120 -9.53 -9.22 -10.07
N ILE A 121 -8.47 -9.10 -9.26
CA ILE A 121 -8.57 -8.99 -7.80
C ILE A 121 -9.31 -7.69 -7.43
N SER A 122 -8.88 -6.55 -7.98
CA SER A 122 -9.54 -5.27 -7.74
C SER A 122 -11.01 -5.30 -8.14
N GLY A 123 -11.36 -5.98 -9.24
CA GLY A 123 -12.72 -6.08 -9.74
C GLY A 123 -13.64 -6.95 -8.92
N ASP A 124 -13.13 -8.01 -8.29
CA ASP A 124 -13.90 -8.78 -7.33
C ASP A 124 -14.25 -7.92 -6.10
N LEU A 125 -13.30 -7.14 -5.57
CA LEU A 125 -13.53 -6.28 -4.39
C LEU A 125 -14.42 -5.06 -4.68
N ILE A 126 -14.37 -4.50 -5.89
CA ILE A 126 -15.28 -3.42 -6.28
C ILE A 126 -16.71 -3.96 -6.47
N ARG A 127 -16.85 -5.19 -6.97
CA ARG A 127 -18.16 -5.81 -7.21
C ARG A 127 -18.81 -6.30 -5.92
N ASP A 128 -18.04 -6.89 -5.02
CA ASP A 128 -18.53 -7.51 -3.79
C ASP A 128 -18.08 -6.71 -2.56
N GLN A 129 -19.00 -5.91 -2.03
CA GLN A 129 -18.71 -5.05 -0.89
C GLN A 129 -18.53 -5.83 0.41
N LYS A 130 -19.16 -7.00 0.57
CA LYS A 130 -18.98 -7.83 1.76
C LYS A 130 -17.58 -8.43 1.76
N LEU A 131 -17.13 -8.93 0.62
CA LEU A 131 -15.77 -9.43 0.46
C LEU A 131 -14.73 -8.33 0.74
N ALA A 132 -14.92 -7.12 0.19
CA ALA A 132 -14.00 -6.00 0.44
C ALA A 132 -13.92 -5.62 1.92
N ARG A 133 -15.07 -5.50 2.61
CA ARG A 133 -15.11 -5.22 4.06
C ARG A 133 -14.52 -6.35 4.88
N GLY A 134 -14.82 -7.60 4.52
CA GLY A 134 -14.26 -8.77 5.20
C GLY A 134 -12.73 -8.81 5.12
N ILE A 135 -12.15 -8.45 3.97
CA ILE A 135 -10.69 -8.30 3.85
C ILE A 135 -10.18 -7.14 4.71
N GLU A 136 -10.86 -5.99 4.76
CA GLU A 136 -10.48 -4.89 5.65
C GLU A 136 -10.48 -5.32 7.13
N GLU A 137 -11.48 -6.09 7.55
CA GLU A 137 -11.60 -6.63 8.91
C GLU A 137 -10.56 -7.72 9.22
N LEU A 138 -10.02 -8.39 8.20
CA LEU A 138 -8.93 -9.36 8.33
C LEU A 138 -7.57 -8.68 8.59
N LEU A 139 -7.36 -7.46 8.09
CA LEU A 139 -6.06 -6.77 8.18
C LEU A 139 -5.57 -6.58 9.64
N PRO A 140 -6.39 -6.13 10.61
CA PRO A 140 -5.97 -6.05 12.01
C PRO A 140 -5.51 -7.39 12.60
N LEU A 141 -6.15 -8.51 12.25
CA LEU A 141 -5.76 -9.85 12.71
C LEU A 141 -4.40 -10.25 12.12
N LEU A 142 -4.20 -10.02 10.82
CA LEU A 142 -2.90 -10.27 10.17
C LEU A 142 -1.79 -9.36 10.73
N ASP A 143 -2.14 -8.15 11.14
CA ASP A 143 -1.23 -7.21 11.81
C ASP A 143 -0.83 -7.68 13.22
N GLN A 144 -1.77 -8.26 13.97
CA GLN A 144 -1.48 -8.90 15.26
C GLN A 144 -0.56 -10.11 15.06
N LEU A 145 -0.83 -10.95 14.05
CA LEU A 145 0.02 -12.10 13.72
C LEU A 145 1.45 -11.66 13.37
N ASN A 146 1.60 -10.56 12.62
CA ASN A 146 2.92 -10.01 12.28
C ASN A 146 3.68 -9.50 13.52
N ALA A 147 2.98 -8.94 14.51
CA ALA A 147 3.60 -8.41 15.73
C ALA A 147 4.35 -9.49 16.53
N TYR A 148 3.86 -10.74 16.51
CA TYR A 148 4.55 -11.88 17.13
C TYR A 148 5.93 -12.15 16.52
N SER A 149 6.15 -11.80 15.25
CA SER A 149 7.43 -11.96 14.56
C SER A 149 8.48 -10.92 14.93
N MET A 150 8.08 -9.82 15.58
CA MET A 150 8.95 -8.69 15.94
C MET A 150 9.33 -8.65 17.43
N ALA A 151 8.80 -9.55 18.26
CA ALA A 151 9.06 -9.53 19.69
C ALA A 151 10.50 -9.96 20.03
N ASP A 152 11.06 -9.25 21.00
CA ASP A 152 12.45 -9.36 21.44
C ASP A 152 12.78 -10.73 22.05
N ARG A 153 14.02 -11.19 21.87
CA ARG A 153 14.44 -12.54 22.32
C ARG A 153 14.69 -12.66 23.82
N ASP A 154 14.59 -11.56 24.57
CA ASP A 154 14.94 -11.49 26.00
C ASP A 154 13.73 -11.74 26.95
N MET A 155 12.74 -12.53 26.52
CA MET A 155 11.58 -12.85 27.37
C MET A 155 11.84 -14.06 28.28
N PRO A 156 11.30 -14.10 29.51
CA PRO A 156 11.35 -15.30 30.36
C PRO A 156 10.72 -16.52 29.68
N GLU A 157 11.27 -17.71 29.86
CA GLU A 157 10.95 -18.89 29.03
C GLU A 157 9.48 -19.34 29.14
N LEU A 158 8.87 -19.25 30.32
CA LEU A 158 7.43 -19.55 30.49
C LEU A 158 6.56 -18.51 29.77
N PHE A 159 7.01 -17.25 29.74
CA PHE A 159 6.35 -16.19 28.99
C PHE A 159 6.50 -16.41 27.48
N GLN A 160 7.63 -16.95 27.02
CA GLN A 160 7.80 -17.36 25.61
C GLN A 160 6.78 -18.42 25.20
N VAL A 161 6.51 -19.42 26.06
CA VAL A 161 5.48 -20.44 25.78
C VAL A 161 4.08 -19.81 25.68
N ALA A 162 3.71 -18.93 26.62
CA ALA A 162 2.44 -18.21 26.55
C ALA A 162 2.34 -17.32 25.30
N TRP A 163 3.46 -16.70 24.91
CA TRP A 163 3.57 -15.87 23.71
C TRP A 163 3.31 -16.68 22.44
N TRP A 164 3.98 -17.82 22.25
CA TRP A 164 3.76 -18.67 21.07
C TRP A 164 2.38 -19.31 21.03
N LEU A 165 1.78 -19.62 22.18
CA LEU A 165 0.40 -20.10 22.21
C LEU A 165 -0.57 -19.01 21.78
N GLY A 166 -0.34 -17.75 22.18
CA GLY A 166 -1.11 -16.61 21.66
C GLY A 166 -0.90 -16.40 20.16
N GLU A 167 0.31 -16.63 19.66
CA GLU A 167 0.59 -16.60 18.22
C GLU A 167 -0.20 -17.68 17.46
N MET A 168 -0.28 -18.90 18.02
CA MET A 168 -1.07 -19.99 17.44
C MET A 168 -2.57 -19.68 17.43
N GLU A 169 -3.07 -19.03 18.47
CA GLU A 169 -4.47 -18.61 18.58
C GLU A 169 -4.78 -17.61 17.47
N THR A 170 -3.93 -16.59 17.36
CA THR A 170 -4.02 -15.58 16.29
C THR A 170 -3.93 -16.21 14.90
N TYR A 171 -3.07 -17.21 14.69
CA TYR A 171 -2.98 -17.93 13.42
C TYR A 171 -4.27 -18.70 13.09
N VAL A 172 -4.83 -19.44 14.06
CA VAL A 172 -6.09 -20.15 13.89
C VAL A 172 -7.23 -19.18 13.56
N ASP A 173 -7.28 -18.06 14.27
CA ASP A 173 -8.26 -17.00 14.04
C ASP A 173 -8.11 -16.38 12.65
N CYS A 174 -6.88 -16.13 12.18
CA CYS A 174 -6.63 -15.63 10.82
C CYS A 174 -7.14 -16.59 9.74
N ILE A 175 -6.90 -17.90 9.88
CA ILE A 175 -7.37 -18.90 8.89
C ILE A 175 -8.90 -18.96 8.89
N ARG A 176 -9.53 -19.09 10.07
CA ARG A 176 -10.99 -19.13 10.19
C ARG A 176 -11.64 -17.85 9.68
N ALA A 177 -11.07 -16.70 10.01
CA ALA A 177 -11.53 -15.41 9.51
C ALA A 177 -11.41 -15.34 7.99
N THR A 178 -10.30 -15.81 7.42
CA THR A 178 -10.12 -15.86 5.96
C THR A 178 -11.21 -16.72 5.30
N VAL A 179 -11.45 -17.93 5.79
CA VAL A 179 -12.52 -18.80 5.24
C VAL A 179 -13.89 -18.13 5.38
N ARG A 180 -14.18 -17.55 6.55
CA ARG A 180 -15.44 -16.85 6.82
C ARG A 180 -15.69 -15.69 5.85
N VAL A 181 -14.66 -14.88 5.58
CA VAL A 181 -14.75 -13.75 4.64
C VAL A 181 -15.21 -14.21 3.25
N PHE A 182 -14.68 -15.33 2.75
CA PHE A 182 -15.11 -15.88 1.46
C PHE A 182 -16.47 -16.57 1.51
N ALA A 183 -16.87 -17.13 2.65
CA ALA A 183 -18.18 -17.75 2.84
C ALA A 183 -19.32 -16.71 2.94
N GLU A 184 -19.05 -15.52 3.48
CA GLU A 184 -20.02 -14.43 3.64
C GLU A 184 -20.11 -13.49 2.43
N ALA A 185 -19.25 -13.68 1.43
CA ALA A 185 -19.26 -12.94 0.16
C ALA A 185 -20.59 -13.11 -0.59
N ASP A 186 -21.00 -12.10 -1.36
CA ASP A 186 -22.22 -12.14 -2.17
C ASP A 186 -22.09 -13.11 -3.37
N GLY A 187 -20.86 -13.44 -3.78
CA GLY A 187 -20.60 -14.48 -4.78
C GLY A 187 -19.17 -15.01 -4.73
N GLU A 188 -18.88 -16.01 -5.56
CA GLU A 188 -17.52 -16.54 -5.66
C GLU A 188 -16.56 -15.53 -6.35
N PRO A 189 -15.33 -15.37 -5.82
CA PRO A 189 -14.31 -14.57 -6.49
C PRO A 189 -13.99 -15.18 -7.86
N ARG A 190 -13.69 -14.32 -8.83
CA ARG A 190 -13.30 -14.73 -10.19
C ARG A 190 -11.81 -14.66 -10.42
N SER A 191 -11.11 -13.88 -9.60
CA SER A 191 -9.68 -13.66 -9.69
C SER A 191 -8.90 -14.87 -9.19
N ALA A 192 -7.90 -15.28 -9.98
CA ALA A 192 -7.05 -16.41 -9.64
C ALA A 192 -6.36 -16.21 -8.28
N GLY A 193 -5.93 -14.99 -7.95
CA GLY A 193 -5.29 -14.68 -6.67
C GLY A 193 -6.21 -14.85 -5.46
N LEU A 194 -7.46 -14.36 -5.51
CA LEU A 194 -8.41 -14.54 -4.41
C LEU A 194 -8.96 -15.97 -4.32
N CYS A 195 -9.14 -16.66 -5.46
CA CYS A 195 -9.47 -18.08 -5.47
C CYS A 195 -8.35 -18.90 -4.79
N ALA A 196 -7.09 -18.65 -5.15
CA ALA A 196 -5.97 -19.33 -4.52
C ALA A 196 -5.86 -19.04 -3.02
N LEU A 197 -6.10 -17.78 -2.60
CA LEU A 197 -6.18 -17.41 -1.18
C LEU A 197 -7.28 -18.19 -0.44
N ARG A 198 -8.49 -18.22 -1.00
CA ARG A 198 -9.63 -18.97 -0.45
C ARG A 198 -9.30 -20.46 -0.35
N ASP A 199 -8.87 -21.06 -1.45
CA ASP A 199 -8.66 -22.50 -1.56
C ASP A 199 -7.55 -22.94 -0.60
N GLN A 200 -6.49 -22.16 -0.48
CA GLN A 200 -5.42 -22.42 0.49
C GLN A 200 -5.93 -22.33 1.94
N ALA A 201 -6.77 -21.34 2.28
CA ALA A 201 -7.33 -21.23 3.62
C ALA A 201 -8.29 -22.37 3.97
N VAL A 202 -9.17 -22.75 3.02
CA VAL A 202 -10.11 -23.88 3.17
C VAL A 202 -9.37 -25.21 3.29
N GLU A 203 -8.33 -25.42 2.47
CA GLU A 203 -7.50 -26.63 2.55
C GLU A 203 -6.82 -26.73 3.92
N ILE A 204 -6.30 -25.62 4.46
CA ILE A 204 -5.69 -25.60 5.79
C ILE A 204 -6.73 -25.89 6.88
N GLU A 205 -7.91 -25.27 6.83
CA GLU A 205 -8.96 -25.48 7.83
C GLU A 205 -9.49 -26.91 7.84
N ALA A 206 -9.54 -27.56 6.67
CA ALA A 206 -10.00 -28.94 6.52
C ALA A 206 -9.02 -29.99 7.06
N ARG A 207 -7.75 -29.65 7.32
CA ARG A 207 -6.75 -30.61 7.83
C ARG A 207 -7.06 -31.01 9.26
N ASP A 208 -6.99 -32.32 9.53
CA ASP A 208 -7.19 -32.87 10.88
C ASP A 208 -6.27 -32.23 11.92
N SER A 209 -5.01 -31.95 11.56
CA SER A 209 -4.05 -31.29 12.45
C SER A 209 -4.45 -29.87 12.82
N PHE A 210 -4.99 -29.09 11.88
CA PHE A 210 -5.53 -27.77 12.15
C PHE A 210 -6.76 -27.85 13.07
N GLN A 211 -7.68 -28.79 12.81
CA GLN A 211 -8.87 -28.96 13.63
C GLN A 211 -8.55 -29.40 15.07
N THR A 212 -7.58 -30.29 15.24
CA THR A 212 -7.08 -30.69 16.57
C THR A 212 -6.44 -29.52 17.28
N LEU A 213 -5.54 -28.78 16.61
CA LEU A 213 -4.92 -27.57 17.17
C LEU A 213 -5.97 -26.57 17.63
N ALA A 214 -6.95 -26.25 16.78
CA ALA A 214 -7.99 -25.28 17.08
C ALA A 214 -8.94 -25.72 18.21
N ARG A 215 -8.99 -27.02 18.55
CA ARG A 215 -9.77 -27.57 19.66
C ARG A 215 -8.97 -27.60 20.97
N GLU A 216 -7.69 -27.94 20.90
CA GLU A 216 -6.83 -28.12 22.07
C GLU A 216 -6.17 -26.84 22.56
N LEU A 217 -6.02 -25.83 21.70
CA LEU A 217 -5.33 -24.59 22.04
C LEU A 217 -6.05 -23.74 23.10
N PRO A 218 -7.38 -23.50 23.03
CA PRO A 218 -8.07 -22.70 24.06
C PRO A 218 -7.92 -23.22 25.51
N PRO A 219 -8.11 -24.52 25.82
CA PRO A 219 -7.92 -25.01 27.18
C PRO A 219 -6.46 -24.96 27.65
N LEU A 220 -5.49 -25.12 26.73
CA LEU A 220 -4.06 -24.96 27.04
C LEU A 220 -3.72 -23.52 27.40
N LEU A 221 -4.24 -22.55 26.63
CA LEU A 221 -4.05 -21.12 26.90
C LEU A 221 -4.69 -20.69 28.22
N ALA A 222 -5.90 -21.17 28.52
CA ALA A 222 -6.57 -20.91 29.80
C ALA A 222 -5.72 -21.43 30.97
N SER A 223 -5.16 -22.64 30.84
CA SER A 223 -4.32 -23.26 31.87
C SER A 223 -3.03 -22.49 32.13
N ILE A 224 -2.43 -21.87 31.10
CA ILE A 224 -1.15 -21.15 31.21
C ILE A 224 -1.34 -19.69 31.64
N ARG A 225 -2.36 -18.99 31.11
CA ARG A 225 -2.68 -17.61 31.50
C ARG A 225 -3.22 -17.53 32.95
N GLY A 226 -3.78 -18.62 33.46
CA GLY A 226 -4.31 -18.71 34.83
C GLY A 226 -3.28 -19.03 35.92
N VAL A 227 -2.03 -19.41 35.58
CA VAL A 227 -1.05 -19.80 36.60
C VAL A 227 -0.60 -18.58 37.41
N THR A 228 -0.82 -18.64 38.72
CA THR A 228 -0.41 -17.60 39.67
C THR A 228 0.62 -18.10 40.69
N SER A 229 0.68 -19.41 40.95
CA SER A 229 1.63 -20.01 41.87
C SER A 229 2.11 -21.39 41.44
N ILE A 230 3.20 -21.85 42.06
CA ILE A 230 3.86 -23.12 41.76
C ILE A 230 4.14 -23.85 43.07
N THR A 231 3.80 -25.13 43.14
CA THR A 231 4.11 -26.00 44.28
C THR A 231 5.43 -26.70 44.06
N ILE A 232 6.35 -26.61 45.04
CA ILE A 232 7.66 -27.28 44.99
C ILE A 232 7.78 -28.19 46.21
N GLY A 233 8.05 -29.47 45.97
CA GLY A 233 8.41 -30.45 46.99
C GLY A 233 9.92 -30.47 47.19
N VAL A 234 10.38 -30.52 48.44
CA VAL A 234 11.81 -30.60 48.78
C VAL A 234 12.06 -31.93 49.49
N ASN A 235 12.92 -32.76 48.91
CA ASN A 235 13.36 -34.01 49.52
C ASN A 235 14.46 -33.73 50.53
N LEU A 236 14.38 -34.38 51.69
CA LEU A 236 15.35 -34.28 52.78
C LEU A 236 16.09 -35.61 52.96
N ASP A 237 17.34 -35.54 53.42
CA ASP A 237 18.08 -36.72 53.88
C ASP A 237 17.72 -37.12 55.32
N GLN A 238 18.44 -38.12 55.84
CA GLN A 238 18.28 -38.66 57.19
C GLN A 238 18.58 -37.63 58.30
N ASN A 239 19.30 -36.56 57.96
CA ASN A 239 19.66 -35.45 58.84
C ASN A 239 18.78 -34.21 58.61
N LEU A 240 17.66 -34.37 57.88
CA LEU A 240 16.73 -33.31 57.52
C LEU A 240 17.38 -32.20 56.67
N GLN A 241 18.45 -32.50 55.93
CA GLN A 241 19.07 -31.58 54.98
C GLN A 241 18.42 -31.69 53.60
N PRO A 242 18.11 -30.56 52.92
CA PRO A 242 17.60 -30.58 51.54
C PRO A 242 18.59 -31.24 50.57
N VAL A 243 18.13 -32.25 49.84
CA VAL A 243 18.95 -32.96 48.84
C VAL A 243 18.43 -32.81 47.41
N ALA A 244 17.13 -32.54 47.22
CA ALA A 244 16.55 -32.27 45.91
C ALA A 244 15.27 -31.43 46.05
N ALA A 245 14.93 -30.66 45.02
CA ALA A 245 13.66 -29.96 44.90
C ALA A 245 12.96 -30.39 43.60
N THR A 246 11.65 -30.59 43.63
CA THR A 246 10.84 -31.08 42.50
C THR A 246 9.57 -30.26 42.36
N LEU A 247 9.21 -29.91 41.13
CA LEU A 247 7.96 -29.25 40.80
C LEU A 247 6.78 -30.23 40.99
N LEU A 248 5.84 -29.91 41.88
CA LEU A 248 4.68 -30.77 42.17
C LEU A 248 3.42 -30.35 41.40
N SER A 249 3.13 -29.04 41.33
CA SER A 249 1.95 -28.54 40.60
C SER A 249 2.10 -27.06 40.20
N LEU A 250 1.26 -26.62 39.27
CA LEU A 250 1.00 -25.21 38.93
C LEU A 250 -0.42 -24.90 39.39
N ASN A 251 -0.64 -23.78 40.07
CA ASN A 251 -1.94 -23.44 40.65
C ASN A 251 -2.44 -22.08 40.17
N GLU A 252 -3.76 -21.96 40.10
CA GLU A 252 -4.47 -20.74 39.67
C GLU A 252 -4.62 -19.70 40.79
N GLU A 253 -4.44 -20.11 42.04
CA GLU A 253 -4.51 -19.23 43.21
C GLU A 253 -3.12 -19.02 43.85
N PRO A 254 -2.82 -17.81 44.37
CA PRO A 254 -1.61 -17.57 45.13
C PRO A 254 -1.66 -18.31 46.47
N PHE A 255 -0.52 -18.86 46.91
CA PHE A 255 -0.44 -19.46 48.25
C PHE A 255 -0.63 -18.39 49.33
N THR A 256 -1.59 -18.62 50.22
CA THR A 256 -1.85 -17.78 51.39
C THR A 256 -1.31 -18.43 52.68
N GLU A 257 -1.04 -17.63 53.70
CA GLU A 257 -0.50 -18.11 54.98
C GLU A 257 -1.48 -19.06 55.70
N ALA A 258 -0.96 -20.19 56.20
CA ALA A 258 -1.67 -21.10 57.09
C ALA A 258 -0.95 -21.24 58.44
N PRO A 259 -1.67 -21.36 59.57
CA PRO A 259 -1.04 -21.48 60.89
C PRO A 259 -0.21 -22.76 61.00
N LEU A 260 1.08 -22.61 61.30
CA LEU A 260 2.10 -23.67 61.41
C LEU A 260 1.68 -24.83 62.35
N LEU A 261 0.93 -24.53 63.42
CA LEU A 261 0.43 -25.51 64.38
C LEU A 261 -0.56 -26.52 63.75
N ARG A 262 -1.27 -26.13 62.68
CA ARG A 262 -2.30 -26.95 62.02
C ARG A 262 -1.70 -28.03 61.11
N LEU A 263 -0.52 -27.77 60.52
CA LEU A 263 0.18 -28.73 59.66
C LEU A 263 0.93 -29.80 60.47
N LEU A 264 1.56 -29.42 61.60
CA LEU A 264 2.26 -30.34 62.51
C LEU A 264 1.31 -31.37 63.17
N LEU A 265 0.04 -31.03 63.29
CA LEU A 265 -1.01 -31.89 63.86
C LEU A 265 -1.75 -32.71 62.79
N GLY A 266 -1.23 -32.78 61.56
CA GLY A 266 -1.77 -33.63 60.49
C GLY A 266 -2.95 -33.04 59.73
N GLY A 267 -3.24 -31.74 59.88
CA GLY A 267 -4.23 -31.06 59.05
C GLY A 267 -3.65 -30.76 57.67
N SER A 268 -4.17 -31.40 56.62
CA SER A 268 -3.89 -30.99 55.25
C SER A 268 -4.59 -29.66 54.97
N SER A 269 -3.81 -28.62 54.65
CA SER A 269 -4.33 -27.49 53.88
C SER A 269 -3.78 -27.63 52.47
N ASP A 270 -4.63 -28.00 51.51
CA ASP A 270 -4.23 -28.17 50.11
C ASP A 270 -3.69 -26.86 49.48
N GLN A 271 -3.91 -25.72 50.13
CA GLN A 271 -3.63 -24.37 49.61
C GLN A 271 -2.93 -23.42 50.60
N GLY A 272 -2.56 -23.92 51.79
CA GLY A 272 -2.00 -23.10 52.87
C GLY A 272 -0.49 -23.25 52.99
N GLY A 273 0.28 -22.23 52.61
CA GLY A 273 1.72 -22.18 52.85
C GLY A 273 2.01 -21.94 54.34
N VAL A 274 2.94 -22.70 54.93
CA VAL A 274 3.27 -22.60 56.36
C VAL A 274 3.79 -21.20 56.75
N MET A 275 4.57 -20.59 55.85
CA MET A 275 5.12 -19.23 55.95
C MET A 275 5.82 -18.88 54.62
N PRO A 276 5.78 -17.63 54.13
CA PRO A 276 6.60 -17.24 52.97
C PRO A 276 8.09 -17.36 53.31
N LEU A 277 8.81 -18.23 52.60
CA LEU A 277 10.27 -18.38 52.73
C LEU A 277 11.00 -17.08 52.34
N HIS A 278 10.40 -16.28 51.45
CA HIS A 278 10.85 -14.93 51.06
C HIS A 278 9.73 -14.19 50.32
N THR A 279 9.55 -12.89 50.56
CA THR A 279 8.64 -12.01 49.80
C THR A 279 9.48 -10.95 49.10
N MET A 280 9.49 -10.93 47.75
CA MET A 280 9.98 -9.74 47.04
C MET A 280 8.90 -8.66 47.13
N PRO A 281 9.23 -7.42 47.54
CA PRO A 281 8.26 -6.35 47.45
C PRO A 281 7.95 -6.11 45.97
N LEU A 282 6.69 -6.34 45.59
CA LEU A 282 6.14 -5.85 44.33
C LEU A 282 6.18 -4.32 44.38
N ILE A 283 6.95 -3.69 43.50
CA ILE A 283 6.82 -2.26 43.23
C ILE A 283 5.87 -2.14 42.03
N GLU A 284 4.92 -1.21 42.11
CA GLU A 284 4.07 -0.84 40.96
C GLU A 284 4.96 -0.58 39.73
N GLY A 285 4.77 -1.36 38.66
CA GLY A 285 5.49 -1.16 37.39
C GLY A 285 6.42 -2.28 36.90
N GLY A 286 6.46 -3.46 37.55
CA GLY A 286 6.88 -4.70 36.88
C GLY A 286 8.37 -4.97 36.66
N SER A 287 9.31 -4.14 37.14
CA SER A 287 10.75 -4.47 37.12
C SER A 287 11.32 -4.61 38.54
N ALA A 288 11.81 -5.81 38.88
CA ALA A 288 12.47 -6.09 40.16
C ALA A 288 13.95 -5.68 40.11
N ILE A 289 14.26 -4.45 40.52
CA ILE A 289 15.66 -4.06 40.81
C ILE A 289 15.91 -4.24 42.32
N PRO A 290 16.98 -4.94 42.74
CA PRO A 290 17.31 -5.07 44.16
C PRO A 290 17.65 -3.71 44.75
N GLN A 291 17.00 -3.33 45.86
CA GLN A 291 17.42 -2.16 46.64
C GLN A 291 18.85 -2.37 47.16
N PRO A 292 19.78 -1.41 46.98
CA PRO A 292 21.15 -1.55 47.44
C PRO A 292 21.19 -1.47 48.97
N GLY A 293 21.53 -2.59 49.62
CA GLY A 293 21.76 -2.64 51.08
C GLY A 293 21.19 -3.87 51.80
N ARG A 294 20.28 -4.64 51.19
CA ARG A 294 19.88 -5.96 51.72
C ARG A 294 20.82 -7.03 51.14
N ARG A 295 21.60 -7.69 52.02
CA ARG A 295 22.34 -8.91 51.66
C ARG A 295 21.33 -9.92 51.11
N ALA A 296 21.34 -10.14 49.79
CA ALA A 296 20.65 -11.28 49.20
C ALA A 296 21.21 -12.54 49.86
N ASN A 297 20.32 -13.36 50.44
CA ASN A 297 20.73 -14.56 51.15
C ASN A 297 21.48 -15.47 50.16
N PRO A 298 22.76 -15.83 50.40
CA PRO A 298 23.60 -16.49 49.40
C PRO A 298 23.14 -17.93 49.04
N MET A 299 22.25 -18.51 49.84
CA MET A 299 21.55 -19.78 49.57
C MET A 299 20.36 -19.66 48.61
N LEU A 300 19.87 -18.45 48.32
CA LEU A 300 18.63 -18.23 47.57
C LEU A 300 18.84 -17.88 46.09
N VAL A 301 20.02 -17.38 45.72
CA VAL A 301 20.40 -17.22 44.31
C VAL A 301 20.47 -18.58 43.57
N PRO A 302 20.98 -19.67 44.18
CA PRO A 302 20.95 -21.00 43.57
C PRO A 302 19.54 -21.58 43.40
N LEU A 303 18.65 -21.44 44.40
CA LEU A 303 17.31 -22.04 44.35
C LEU A 303 16.44 -21.45 43.22
N PHE A 304 16.39 -20.12 43.10
CA PHE A 304 15.67 -19.48 42.00
C PHE A 304 16.35 -19.71 40.65
N ARG A 305 17.69 -19.81 40.61
CA ARG A 305 18.44 -20.19 39.40
C ARG A 305 18.14 -21.63 38.97
N ASP A 306 18.03 -22.56 39.92
CA ASP A 306 17.72 -23.97 39.64
C ASP A 306 16.24 -24.14 39.28
N LEU A 307 15.34 -23.35 39.87
CA LEU A 307 13.95 -23.28 39.43
C LEU A 307 13.84 -22.75 37.99
N SER A 308 14.55 -21.65 37.67
CA SER A 308 14.66 -21.14 36.30
C SER A 308 15.21 -22.20 35.35
N ARG A 309 16.25 -22.96 35.72
CA ARG A 309 16.78 -24.07 34.91
C ARG A 309 15.78 -25.20 34.70
N ILE A 310 15.02 -25.59 35.73
CA ILE A 310 14.00 -26.63 35.59
C ILE A 310 12.89 -26.15 34.65
N MET A 311 12.44 -24.91 34.82
CA MET A 311 11.46 -24.30 33.93
C MET A 311 11.99 -24.20 32.49
N GLU A 312 13.26 -23.85 32.31
CA GLU A 312 13.96 -23.76 31.03
C GLU A 312 14.06 -25.15 30.36
N GLN A 313 14.39 -26.21 31.10
CA GLN A 313 14.45 -27.58 30.57
C GLN A 313 13.09 -28.11 30.11
N VAL A 314 12.00 -27.73 30.78
CA VAL A 314 10.64 -28.17 30.42
C VAL A 314 10.05 -27.33 29.28
N SER A 315 10.30 -26.03 29.27
CA SER A 315 9.73 -25.10 28.29
C SER A 315 10.45 -25.14 26.94
N LYS A 316 11.78 -25.28 26.89
CA LYS A 316 12.57 -25.23 25.63
C LYS A 316 12.17 -26.26 24.56
N PRO A 317 11.87 -27.53 24.88
CA PRO A 317 11.45 -28.49 23.86
C PRO A 317 10.07 -28.17 23.29
N ILE A 318 9.15 -27.71 24.16
CA ILE A 318 7.79 -27.29 23.81
C ILE A 318 7.84 -26.05 22.92
N ALA A 319 8.61 -25.07 23.36
CA ALA A 319 8.96 -23.85 22.65
C ALA A 319 9.43 -24.13 21.22
N ALA A 320 10.45 -24.98 21.08
CA ALA A 320 11.03 -25.34 19.79
C ALA A 320 10.03 -26.08 18.88
N ALA A 321 9.22 -26.99 19.44
CA ALA A 321 8.21 -27.72 18.69
C ALA A 321 7.07 -26.81 18.19
N LEU A 322 6.58 -25.91 19.06
CA LEU A 322 5.59 -24.90 18.69
C LEU A 322 6.16 -24.01 17.57
N GLN A 323 7.35 -23.43 17.80
CA GLN A 323 8.02 -22.53 16.87
C GLN A 323 8.19 -23.14 15.47
N ALA A 324 8.60 -24.40 15.37
CA ALA A 324 8.79 -25.08 14.09
C ALA A 324 7.48 -25.27 13.30
N TYR A 325 6.36 -25.51 14.00
CA TYR A 325 5.04 -25.60 13.36
C TYR A 325 4.52 -24.22 12.92
N ILE A 326 4.67 -23.18 13.74
CA ILE A 326 4.20 -21.83 13.40
C ILE A 326 4.95 -21.28 12.19
N HIS A 327 6.28 -21.41 12.19
CA HIS A 327 7.13 -20.69 11.23
C HIS A 327 6.88 -21.11 9.79
N VAL A 328 6.61 -22.40 9.55
CA VAL A 328 6.32 -22.94 8.21
C VAL A 328 4.93 -22.51 7.74
N ASN A 329 3.95 -22.49 8.66
CA ASN A 329 2.53 -22.33 8.29
C ASN A 329 2.06 -20.87 8.24
N ARG A 330 2.73 -19.91 8.91
CA ARG A 330 2.31 -18.49 8.95
C ARG A 330 2.93 -17.59 7.88
N ARG A 331 4.08 -17.97 7.31
CA ARG A 331 4.93 -17.08 6.47
C ARG A 331 4.16 -16.46 5.31
N TRP A 332 3.30 -17.24 4.67
CA TRP A 332 2.51 -16.79 3.52
C TRP A 332 1.45 -15.74 3.90
N LEU A 333 0.75 -15.88 5.04
CA LEU A 333 -0.23 -14.88 5.53
C LEU A 333 0.43 -13.52 5.80
N VAL A 334 1.58 -13.54 6.47
CA VAL A 334 2.35 -12.32 6.76
C VAL A 334 2.84 -11.67 5.47
N ARG A 335 3.21 -12.46 4.45
CA ARG A 335 3.68 -11.97 3.15
C ARG A 335 2.57 -11.33 2.32
N ILE A 336 1.37 -11.91 2.26
CA ILE A 336 0.27 -11.39 1.43
C ILE A 336 -0.42 -10.17 2.04
N ARG A 337 -0.28 -9.96 3.36
CA ARG A 337 -0.97 -8.90 4.10
C ARG A 337 -0.80 -7.49 3.50
N PRO A 338 0.40 -7.01 3.13
CA PRO A 338 0.53 -5.70 2.48
C PRO A 338 -0.22 -5.61 1.15
N ALA A 339 -0.27 -6.69 0.36
CA ALA A 339 -1.02 -6.71 -0.90
C ALA A 339 -2.54 -6.67 -0.66
N LEU A 340 -3.04 -7.38 0.36
CA LEU A 340 -4.44 -7.27 0.79
C LEU A 340 -4.79 -5.84 1.22
N ALA A 341 -3.89 -5.16 1.95
CA ALA A 341 -4.07 -3.78 2.36
C ALA A 341 -4.17 -2.83 1.15
N PHE A 342 -3.33 -3.03 0.13
CA PHE A 342 -3.38 -2.28 -1.13
C PHE A 342 -4.73 -2.44 -1.84
N TYR A 343 -5.20 -3.67 -2.02
CA TYR A 343 -6.46 -3.93 -2.73
C TYR A 343 -7.70 -3.46 -1.94
N ALA A 344 -7.71 -3.68 -0.62
CA ALA A 344 -8.75 -3.18 0.26
C ALA A 344 -8.81 -1.65 0.24
N GLY A 345 -7.65 -0.99 0.28
CA GLY A 345 -7.51 0.45 0.12
C GLY A 345 -8.05 0.98 -1.20
N ALA A 346 -7.76 0.31 -2.30
CA ALA A 346 -8.29 0.65 -3.61
C ALA A 346 -9.82 0.49 -3.67
N ALA A 347 -10.38 -0.62 -3.17
CA ALA A 347 -11.82 -0.84 -3.14
C ALA A 347 -12.55 0.23 -2.30
N ARG A 348 -11.98 0.60 -1.15
CA ARG A 348 -12.49 1.68 -0.30
C ARG A 348 -12.47 3.03 -1.02
N LEU A 349 -11.38 3.37 -1.69
CA LEU A 349 -11.26 4.62 -2.44
C LEU A 349 -12.27 4.67 -3.60
N ALA A 350 -12.39 3.60 -4.39
CA ALA A 350 -13.37 3.50 -5.47
C ALA A 350 -14.79 3.74 -4.95
N ARG A 351 -15.16 3.08 -3.86
CA ARG A 351 -16.47 3.24 -3.21
C ARG A 351 -16.72 4.67 -2.76
N ARG A 352 -15.75 5.32 -2.10
CA ARG A 352 -15.90 6.72 -1.67
C ARG A 352 -16.13 7.67 -2.84
N LEU A 353 -15.48 7.44 -3.97
CA LEU A 353 -15.69 8.23 -5.19
C LEU A 353 -17.08 8.00 -5.78
N GLN A 354 -17.53 6.74 -5.84
CA GLN A 354 -18.88 6.37 -6.30
C GLN A 354 -19.99 6.92 -5.40
N GLU A 355 -19.84 6.83 -4.08
CA GLU A 355 -20.75 7.41 -3.09
C GLU A 355 -20.82 8.94 -3.22
N GLY A 356 -19.74 9.59 -3.66
CA GLY A 356 -19.71 11.02 -4.01
C GLY A 356 -20.28 11.36 -5.39
N GLY A 357 -20.80 10.38 -6.14
CA GLY A 357 -21.40 10.56 -7.46
C GLY A 357 -20.42 10.60 -8.63
N LEU A 358 -19.15 10.27 -8.41
CA LEU A 358 -18.15 10.25 -9.48
C LEU A 358 -17.98 8.84 -10.08
N PRO A 359 -17.88 8.73 -11.42
CA PRO A 359 -17.78 7.43 -12.08
C PRO A 359 -16.40 6.80 -11.89
N VAL A 360 -16.35 5.50 -11.62
CA VAL A 360 -15.10 4.72 -11.66
C VAL A 360 -15.31 3.48 -12.51
N CYS A 361 -14.29 3.08 -13.25
CA CYS A 361 -14.34 1.88 -14.07
C CYS A 361 -13.01 1.13 -14.02
N LEU A 362 -13.06 -0.18 -14.28
CA LEU A 362 -11.84 -0.93 -14.59
C LEU A 362 -11.50 -0.71 -16.06
N PRO A 363 -10.28 -0.26 -16.40
CA PRO A 363 -9.92 -0.01 -17.78
C PRO A 363 -9.70 -1.31 -18.56
N GLU A 364 -10.10 -1.34 -19.83
CA GLU A 364 -9.67 -2.35 -20.79
C GLU A 364 -8.18 -2.13 -21.09
N ILE A 365 -7.33 -3.10 -20.71
CA ILE A 365 -5.90 -3.03 -20.98
C ILE A 365 -5.61 -3.55 -22.38
N LEU A 366 -5.14 -2.66 -23.24
CA LEU A 366 -4.79 -2.94 -24.63
C LEU A 366 -3.30 -3.31 -24.74
N PRO A 367 -2.89 -4.02 -25.82
CA PRO A 367 -1.48 -4.21 -26.12
C PRO A 367 -0.72 -2.88 -26.17
N GLU A 368 0.52 -2.88 -25.68
CA GLU A 368 1.40 -1.71 -25.67
C GLU A 368 1.62 -1.12 -27.08
N ALA A 369 1.61 -1.97 -28.11
CA ALA A 369 1.76 -1.57 -29.51
C ALA A 369 0.64 -0.63 -30.00
N GLU A 370 -0.57 -0.72 -29.42
CA GLU A 370 -1.70 0.14 -29.83
C GLU A 370 -1.52 1.60 -29.39
N ARG A 371 -0.82 1.83 -28.28
CA ARG A 371 -0.52 3.16 -27.68
C ARG A 371 -1.78 4.05 -27.61
N VAL A 372 -2.81 3.52 -26.97
CA VAL A 372 -4.10 4.19 -26.77
C VAL A 372 -4.23 4.65 -25.31
N CYS A 373 -4.80 5.82 -25.08
CA CYS A 373 -5.36 6.23 -23.79
C CYS A 373 -6.68 6.93 -24.07
N GLN A 374 -7.79 6.21 -23.86
CA GLN A 374 -9.15 6.70 -24.05
C GLN A 374 -9.88 6.55 -22.72
N VAL A 375 -10.45 7.63 -22.21
CA VAL A 375 -11.26 7.61 -20.99
C VAL A 375 -12.49 8.49 -21.20
N ARG A 376 -13.67 8.00 -20.86
CA ARG A 376 -14.91 8.78 -20.84
C ARG A 376 -15.18 9.31 -19.45
N ASP A 377 -15.66 10.55 -19.37
CA ASP A 377 -15.96 11.23 -18.11
C ASP A 377 -14.79 11.18 -17.11
N GLY A 378 -13.55 11.27 -17.60
CA GLY A 378 -12.34 11.22 -16.78
C GLY A 378 -12.17 12.46 -15.91
N TYR A 379 -11.59 12.30 -14.73
CA TYR A 379 -11.35 13.41 -13.81
C TYR A 379 -10.07 13.18 -12.99
N ASN A 380 -9.60 14.26 -12.35
CA ASN A 380 -8.43 14.19 -11.48
C ASN A 380 -8.83 13.62 -10.11
N VAL A 381 -8.32 12.44 -9.77
CA VAL A 381 -8.63 11.78 -8.48
C VAL A 381 -8.13 12.58 -7.27
N ASN A 382 -6.99 13.27 -7.37
CA ASN A 382 -6.46 14.09 -6.28
C ASN A 382 -7.33 15.32 -6.03
N LEU A 383 -7.91 15.91 -7.09
CA LEU A 383 -8.90 16.98 -6.93
C LEU A 383 -10.14 16.48 -6.16
N ALA A 384 -10.65 15.30 -6.51
CA ALA A 384 -11.79 14.71 -5.81
C ALA A 384 -11.46 14.40 -4.33
N LEU A 385 -10.26 13.90 -4.05
CA LEU A 385 -9.78 13.66 -2.69
C LEU A 385 -9.72 14.95 -1.85
N HIS A 386 -9.22 16.04 -2.42
CA HIS A 386 -9.16 17.34 -1.76
C HIS A 386 -10.54 17.86 -1.36
N TYR A 387 -11.56 17.66 -2.21
CA TYR A 387 -12.94 18.02 -1.89
C TYR A 387 -13.54 17.11 -0.79
N LEU A 388 -13.23 15.81 -0.83
CA LEU A 388 -13.65 14.87 0.22
C LEU A 388 -13.09 15.25 1.60
N GLU A 389 -11.84 15.68 1.68
CA GLU A 389 -11.20 16.08 2.95
C GLU A 389 -11.79 17.36 3.54
N ARG A 390 -12.31 18.26 2.70
CA ARG A 390 -12.94 19.52 3.13
C ARG A 390 -14.36 19.34 3.67
N GLY A 391 -14.88 18.11 3.69
CA GLY A 391 -16.25 17.82 4.14
C GLY A 391 -17.33 18.43 3.25
N GLY A 392 -17.00 18.71 1.98
CA GLY A 392 -17.89 19.34 1.00
C GLY A 392 -19.02 18.42 0.53
N GLY A 393 -20.03 19.02 -0.13
CA GLY A 393 -21.24 18.34 -0.64
C GLY A 393 -21.00 17.33 -1.77
N GLU A 394 -21.99 17.12 -2.64
CA GLU A 394 -21.89 16.17 -3.76
C GLU A 394 -20.66 16.47 -4.65
N LEU A 395 -19.67 15.55 -4.69
CA LEU A 395 -18.45 15.73 -5.50
C LEU A 395 -18.78 15.95 -6.97
N ALA A 396 -19.85 15.31 -7.45
CA ALA A 396 -20.35 15.47 -8.82
C ALA A 396 -20.71 16.92 -9.18
N ALA A 397 -21.01 17.78 -8.20
CA ALA A 397 -21.26 19.20 -8.43
C ALA A 397 -19.98 20.05 -8.51
N GLU A 398 -18.89 19.59 -7.89
CA GLU A 398 -17.63 20.33 -7.75
C GLU A 398 -16.56 19.89 -8.76
N VAL A 399 -16.58 18.62 -9.18
CA VAL A 399 -15.57 18.03 -10.07
C VAL A 399 -16.14 17.84 -11.47
N VAL A 400 -15.63 18.62 -12.42
CA VAL A 400 -16.01 18.51 -13.84
C VAL A 400 -15.25 17.35 -14.50
N THR A 401 -16.01 16.43 -15.11
CA THR A 401 -15.48 15.31 -15.89
C THR A 401 -15.18 15.71 -17.33
N ASN A 402 -14.19 15.05 -17.94
CA ASN A 402 -13.68 15.33 -19.28
C ASN A 402 -13.28 14.05 -20.01
N ASP A 403 -13.62 13.96 -21.30
CA ASP A 403 -13.15 12.86 -22.13
C ASP A 403 -11.67 13.02 -22.48
N VAL A 404 -10.95 11.90 -22.47
CA VAL A 404 -9.56 11.77 -22.89
C VAL A 404 -9.53 10.87 -24.12
N SER A 405 -8.84 11.29 -25.18
CA SER A 405 -8.59 10.45 -26.36
C SER A 405 -7.22 10.78 -26.95
N LEU A 406 -6.27 9.90 -26.63
CA LEU A 406 -4.92 9.83 -27.18
C LEU A 406 -4.78 8.51 -27.94
N ASP A 407 -5.02 8.54 -29.25
CA ASP A 407 -4.99 7.39 -30.16
C ASP A 407 -4.41 7.80 -31.52
N ALA A 408 -4.41 6.93 -32.52
CA ALA A 408 -3.84 7.23 -33.83
C ALA A 408 -4.35 8.53 -34.48
N GLU A 409 -5.57 8.97 -34.15
CA GLU A 409 -6.16 10.22 -34.67
C GLU A 409 -5.74 11.47 -33.87
N GLY A 410 -5.04 11.31 -32.76
CA GLY A 410 -4.59 12.42 -31.92
C GLY A 410 -3.74 11.99 -30.73
N ARG A 411 -2.55 11.43 -30.96
CA ARG A 411 -1.64 11.03 -29.87
C ARG A 411 -0.96 12.23 -29.21
N ILE A 412 -0.89 13.36 -29.90
CA ILE A 412 -0.31 14.60 -29.38
C ILE A 412 -1.41 15.64 -29.28
N ALA A 413 -1.76 16.04 -28.06
CA ALA A 413 -2.80 17.02 -27.80
C ALA A 413 -2.20 18.36 -27.33
N ILE A 414 -2.37 19.41 -28.12
CA ILE A 414 -2.01 20.78 -27.73
C ILE A 414 -3.21 21.40 -27.01
N LEU A 415 -3.12 21.54 -25.69
CA LEU A 415 -4.19 22.05 -24.83
C LEU A 415 -4.00 23.54 -24.54
N THR A 416 -4.90 24.36 -25.07
CA THR A 416 -4.91 25.82 -24.87
C THR A 416 -6.12 26.26 -24.06
N GLY A 417 -6.06 27.49 -23.53
CA GLY A 417 -7.17 28.09 -22.78
C GLY A 417 -6.69 29.00 -21.65
N PRO A 418 -7.62 29.70 -20.98
CA PRO A 418 -7.31 30.73 -20.01
C PRO A 418 -6.50 30.19 -18.81
N ASN A 419 -5.79 31.10 -18.14
CA ASN A 419 -5.16 30.81 -16.84
C ASN A 419 -6.21 30.30 -15.86
N ARG A 420 -5.85 29.27 -15.09
CA ARG A 420 -6.76 28.58 -14.15
C ARG A 420 -8.04 28.01 -14.82
N GLY A 421 -7.93 27.59 -16.09
CA GLY A 421 -8.96 26.85 -16.81
C GLY A 421 -8.90 25.32 -16.62
N GLY A 422 -8.14 24.81 -15.64
CA GLY A 422 -8.03 23.37 -15.39
C GLY A 422 -7.07 22.60 -16.31
N LYS A 423 -6.22 23.29 -17.10
CA LYS A 423 -5.29 22.64 -18.04
C LYS A 423 -4.32 21.68 -17.34
N THR A 424 -3.67 22.14 -16.27
CA THR A 424 -2.74 21.33 -15.46
C THR A 424 -3.48 20.17 -14.80
N THR A 425 -4.66 20.42 -14.23
CA THR A 425 -5.51 19.40 -13.61
C THR A 425 -5.89 18.29 -14.59
N TYR A 426 -6.20 18.65 -15.85
CA TYR A 426 -6.50 17.70 -16.92
C TYR A 426 -5.27 16.86 -17.30
N ALA A 427 -4.09 17.49 -17.45
CA ALA A 427 -2.85 16.77 -17.74
C ALA A 427 -2.48 15.79 -16.61
N GLN A 428 -2.57 16.23 -15.35
CA GLN A 428 -2.36 15.40 -14.16
C GLN A 428 -3.35 14.22 -14.12
N ALA A 429 -4.63 14.46 -14.45
CA ALA A 429 -5.64 13.41 -14.48
C ALA A 429 -5.25 12.26 -15.42
N ILE A 430 -4.73 12.59 -16.61
CA ILE A 430 -4.27 11.58 -17.59
C ILE A 430 -3.10 10.77 -17.05
N GLY A 431 -2.12 11.43 -16.41
CA GLY A 431 -1.00 10.75 -15.75
C GLY A 431 -1.46 9.80 -14.64
N LEU A 432 -2.33 10.27 -13.75
CA LEU A 432 -2.87 9.47 -12.65
C LEU A 432 -3.70 8.28 -13.15
N MET A 433 -4.51 8.47 -14.20
CA MET A 433 -5.25 7.37 -14.85
C MET A 433 -4.30 6.30 -15.42
N GLN A 434 -3.19 6.71 -16.06
CA GLN A 434 -2.18 5.77 -16.56
C GLN A 434 -1.53 4.98 -15.41
N VAL A 435 -1.19 5.65 -14.30
CA VAL A 435 -0.58 5.01 -13.12
C VAL A 435 -1.53 4.01 -12.48
N LEU A 436 -2.79 4.39 -12.25
CA LEU A 436 -3.80 3.51 -11.68
C LEU A 436 -4.09 2.30 -12.57
N ALA A 437 -4.15 2.51 -13.89
CA ALA A 437 -4.37 1.42 -14.85
C ALA A 437 -3.25 0.38 -14.80
N GLN A 438 -1.98 0.81 -14.82
CA GLN A 438 -0.82 -0.11 -14.75
C GLN A 438 -0.59 -0.71 -13.35
N ALA A 439 -1.09 -0.07 -12.29
CA ALA A 439 -1.17 -0.69 -10.97
C ALA A 439 -2.24 -1.80 -10.90
N GLY A 440 -3.07 -1.94 -11.94
CA GLY A 440 -4.16 -2.91 -12.01
C GLY A 440 -5.37 -2.51 -11.18
N LEU A 441 -5.58 -1.22 -10.99
CA LEU A 441 -6.71 -0.65 -10.25
C LEU A 441 -7.78 -0.10 -11.19
N PHE A 442 -8.88 0.35 -10.60
CA PHE A 442 -9.86 1.20 -11.28
C PHE A 442 -9.23 2.53 -11.69
N VAL A 443 -9.86 3.21 -12.64
CA VAL A 443 -9.53 4.58 -13.04
C VAL A 443 -10.74 5.50 -12.85
N PRO A 444 -10.51 6.79 -12.55
CA PRO A 444 -11.57 7.80 -12.50
C PRO A 444 -12.14 8.05 -13.91
N GLY A 445 -13.38 7.61 -14.14
CA GLY A 445 -14.04 7.67 -15.44
C GLY A 445 -15.11 6.60 -15.59
N SER A 446 -16.02 6.79 -16.54
CA SER A 446 -17.14 5.87 -16.79
C SER A 446 -16.73 4.68 -17.66
N GLN A 447 -15.78 4.87 -18.57
CA GLN A 447 -15.20 3.83 -19.43
C GLN A 447 -13.75 4.17 -19.76
N ALA A 448 -12.87 3.18 -19.85
CA ALA A 448 -11.47 3.41 -20.18
C ALA A 448 -10.86 2.28 -21.01
N ARG A 449 -10.00 2.65 -21.97
CA ARG A 449 -9.18 1.76 -22.79
C ARG A 449 -7.75 2.30 -22.80
N ILE A 450 -6.81 1.57 -22.23
CA ILE A 450 -5.46 2.09 -21.94
C ILE A 450 -4.42 1.04 -22.34
N SER A 451 -3.48 1.43 -23.21
CA SER A 451 -2.25 0.70 -23.46
C SER A 451 -1.21 1.05 -22.38
N PRO A 452 -0.43 0.07 -21.89
CA PRO A 452 0.71 0.32 -21.02
C PRO A 452 1.67 1.36 -21.63
N ALA A 453 2.29 2.15 -20.76
CA ALA A 453 3.40 3.03 -21.07
C ALA A 453 4.66 2.51 -20.37
N ASP A 454 5.80 2.70 -21.00
CA ASP A 454 7.10 2.38 -20.44
C ASP A 454 7.65 3.48 -19.51
N GLY A 455 7.08 4.68 -19.58
CA GLY A 455 7.39 5.81 -18.71
C GLY A 455 6.31 6.89 -18.76
N VAL A 456 6.07 7.55 -17.62
CA VAL A 456 5.32 8.82 -17.56
C VAL A 456 6.28 9.94 -17.22
N TYR A 457 6.47 10.84 -18.17
CA TYR A 457 7.40 11.97 -18.04
C TYR A 457 6.63 13.27 -17.91
N THR A 458 7.01 14.10 -16.94
CA THR A 458 6.42 15.42 -16.74
C THR A 458 7.46 16.51 -16.97
N HIS A 459 7.04 17.61 -17.57
CA HIS A 459 7.80 18.84 -17.65
C HIS A 459 6.90 20.02 -17.26
N PHE A 460 6.72 20.21 -15.96
CA PHE A 460 5.89 21.28 -15.39
C PHE A 460 6.77 22.44 -14.91
N PRO A 461 6.22 23.66 -14.75
CA PRO A 461 7.00 24.77 -14.23
C PRO A 461 7.46 24.43 -12.82
N ALA A 462 8.77 24.41 -12.59
CA ALA A 462 9.31 24.27 -11.25
C ALA A 462 9.33 25.65 -10.58
N ASP A 463 9.13 25.68 -9.26
CA ASP A 463 9.46 26.85 -8.46
C ASP A 463 10.96 27.16 -8.64
N GLU A 464 11.34 28.44 -8.62
CA GLU A 464 12.71 28.88 -8.96
C GLU A 464 13.75 28.25 -8.03
N GLU A 465 14.35 27.13 -8.45
CA GLU A 465 15.59 26.67 -7.86
C GLU A 465 16.70 27.60 -8.34
N LEU A 466 17.24 28.37 -7.40
CA LEU A 466 18.46 29.17 -7.57
C LEU A 466 19.68 28.23 -7.69
N VAL A 467 19.73 27.44 -8.76
CA VAL A 467 20.91 26.66 -9.11
C VAL A 467 21.95 27.61 -9.69
N ARG A 468 23.10 27.70 -9.02
CA ARG A 468 24.20 28.60 -9.41
C ARG A 468 24.68 28.28 -10.83
N GLY A 469 24.36 29.15 -11.80
CA GLY A 469 25.08 29.24 -13.08
C GLY A 469 24.29 29.00 -14.37
N THR A 470 23.04 28.50 -14.30
CA THR A 470 22.15 28.40 -15.48
C THR A 470 20.83 29.11 -15.19
N GLY A 471 20.38 30.02 -16.06
CA GLY A 471 19.09 30.68 -15.90
C GLY A 471 17.93 29.68 -16.01
N ARG A 472 16.73 30.06 -15.55
CA ARG A 472 15.51 29.22 -15.57
C ARG A 472 15.32 28.42 -16.87
N PHE A 473 15.47 29.09 -18.01
CA PHE A 473 15.37 28.46 -19.33
C PHE A 473 16.39 27.33 -19.56
N GLY A 474 17.64 27.51 -19.11
CA GLY A 474 18.69 26.49 -19.26
C GLY A 474 18.35 25.20 -18.50
N HIS A 475 17.78 25.33 -17.30
CA HIS A 475 17.31 24.20 -16.51
C HIS A 475 16.11 23.49 -17.17
N GLU A 476 15.12 24.25 -17.65
CA GLU A 476 13.98 23.69 -18.42
C GLU A 476 14.48 22.91 -19.65
N ALA A 477 15.39 23.50 -20.43
CA ALA A 477 15.94 22.87 -21.63
C ALA A 477 16.73 21.58 -21.30
N GLN A 478 17.52 21.57 -20.23
CA GLN A 478 18.25 20.39 -19.78
C GLN A 478 17.31 19.27 -19.36
N ARG A 479 16.27 19.58 -18.59
CA ARG A 479 15.28 18.58 -18.14
C ARG A 479 14.47 18.03 -19.31
N LEU A 480 14.06 18.88 -20.25
CA LEU A 480 13.39 18.44 -21.46
C LEU A 480 14.27 17.51 -22.30
N ARG A 481 15.57 17.81 -22.42
CA ARG A 481 16.54 16.91 -23.07
C ARG A 481 16.60 15.55 -22.38
N GLN A 482 16.69 15.50 -21.04
CA GLN A 482 16.72 14.24 -20.30
C GLN A 482 15.47 13.39 -20.53
N ILE A 483 14.30 14.02 -20.62
CA ILE A 483 13.05 13.35 -20.97
C ILE A 483 13.16 12.74 -22.38
N LEU A 484 13.60 13.52 -23.38
CA LEU A 484 13.74 13.05 -24.76
C LEU A 484 14.82 11.97 -24.95
N GLU A 485 15.86 11.95 -24.12
CA GLU A 485 16.90 10.91 -24.13
C GLU A 485 16.40 9.56 -23.60
N GLN A 486 15.33 9.54 -22.80
CA GLN A 486 14.77 8.33 -22.19
C GLN A 486 13.45 7.88 -22.81
N ALA A 487 12.62 8.84 -23.25
CA ALA A 487 11.31 8.58 -23.76
C ALA A 487 11.36 7.73 -25.04
N THR A 488 10.43 6.80 -25.15
CA THR A 488 10.22 6.01 -26.36
C THR A 488 8.87 6.35 -26.98
N ARG A 489 8.57 5.70 -28.10
CA ARG A 489 7.24 5.79 -28.71
C ARG A 489 6.12 5.31 -27.79
N HIS A 490 6.39 4.46 -26.79
CA HIS A 490 5.37 3.93 -25.88
C HIS A 490 5.12 4.83 -24.66
N SER A 491 5.93 5.86 -24.48
CA SER A 491 5.86 6.74 -23.31
C SER A 491 4.65 7.69 -23.35
N LEU A 492 4.25 8.14 -22.15
CA LEU A 492 3.31 9.23 -21.95
C LEU A 492 4.09 10.46 -21.47
N ILE A 493 3.98 11.58 -22.19
CA ILE A 493 4.69 12.82 -21.88
C ILE A 493 3.69 13.94 -21.60
N LEU A 494 3.80 14.57 -20.45
CA LEU A 494 2.93 15.63 -19.99
C LEU A 494 3.74 16.93 -19.87
N LEU A 495 3.51 17.84 -20.80
CA LEU A 495 4.16 19.14 -20.87
C LEU A 495 3.17 20.20 -20.35
N ASN A 496 3.58 21.00 -19.37
CA ASN A 496 2.76 22.08 -18.85
C ASN A 496 3.58 23.36 -18.84
N GLU A 497 3.20 24.32 -19.69
CA GLU A 497 3.88 25.61 -19.85
C GLU A 497 5.41 25.47 -20.08
N SER A 498 5.82 24.39 -20.75
CA SER A 498 7.22 24.11 -21.05
C SER A 498 7.85 25.23 -21.89
N LEU A 499 9.09 25.60 -21.55
CA LEU A 499 9.87 26.61 -22.26
C LEU A 499 9.27 28.01 -22.19
N SER A 500 8.52 28.31 -21.12
CA SER A 500 7.96 29.65 -20.88
C SER A 500 9.00 30.64 -20.31
N GLY A 501 10.19 30.17 -19.93
CA GLY A 501 11.25 30.98 -19.34
C GLY A 501 12.03 31.91 -20.30
N THR A 502 11.60 32.03 -21.57
CA THR A 502 12.25 32.89 -22.59
C THR A 502 11.24 33.79 -23.32
N HIS A 503 11.70 34.61 -24.28
CA HIS A 503 10.84 35.48 -25.09
C HIS A 503 9.73 34.68 -25.81
N ALA A 504 8.52 35.22 -25.86
CA ALA A 504 7.35 34.52 -26.42
C ALA A 504 7.56 33.97 -27.84
N GLY A 505 8.22 34.74 -28.72
CA GLY A 505 8.54 34.30 -30.08
C GLY A 505 9.52 33.12 -30.12
N GLU A 506 10.55 33.14 -29.26
CA GLU A 506 11.52 32.03 -29.15
C GLU A 506 10.86 30.79 -28.52
N SER A 507 10.01 30.98 -27.51
CA SER A 507 9.24 29.92 -26.87
C SER A 507 8.33 29.20 -27.85
N LEU A 508 7.64 29.95 -28.73
CA LEU A 508 6.82 29.38 -29.80
C LEU A 508 7.63 28.54 -30.78
N TYR A 509 8.76 29.07 -31.25
CA TYR A 509 9.64 28.37 -32.18
C TYR A 509 10.18 27.06 -31.58
N LEU A 510 10.68 27.10 -30.35
CA LEU A 510 11.22 25.93 -29.67
C LEU A 510 10.12 24.91 -29.33
N SER A 511 8.96 25.36 -28.87
CA SER A 511 7.82 24.49 -28.57
C SER A 511 7.33 23.75 -29.80
N ARG A 512 7.35 24.41 -30.96
CA ARG A 512 7.06 23.79 -32.25
C ARG A 512 8.06 22.68 -32.57
N ASP A 513 9.36 22.96 -32.48
CA ASP A 513 10.41 21.97 -32.73
C ASP A 513 10.30 20.75 -31.80
N VAL A 514 9.92 20.97 -30.53
CA VAL A 514 9.64 19.91 -29.56
C VAL A 514 8.44 19.06 -30.00
N VAL A 515 7.36 19.66 -30.47
CA VAL A 515 6.21 18.91 -31.00
C VAL A 515 6.60 18.10 -32.24
N LEU A 516 7.43 18.66 -33.13
CA LEU A 516 7.91 17.95 -34.32
C LEU A 516 8.70 16.69 -33.93
N ILE A 517 9.68 16.81 -33.02
CA ILE A 517 10.49 15.67 -32.62
C ILE A 517 9.68 14.61 -31.86
N LEU A 518 8.70 15.02 -31.04
CA LEU A 518 7.80 14.10 -30.35
C LEU A 518 6.90 13.32 -31.32
N ARG A 519 6.53 13.94 -32.45
CA ARG A 519 5.81 13.26 -33.53
C ARG A 519 6.69 12.25 -34.26
N VAL A 520 7.97 12.56 -34.48
CA VAL A 520 8.95 11.61 -35.02
C VAL A 520 9.16 10.44 -34.06
N LEU A 521 9.23 10.72 -32.75
CA LEU A 521 9.33 9.70 -31.70
C LEU A 521 8.10 8.78 -31.67
N GLY A 522 6.90 9.33 -31.93
CA GLY A 522 5.65 8.57 -31.95
C GLY A 522 5.01 8.38 -30.57
N ALA A 523 5.38 9.19 -29.59
CA ALA A 523 4.90 9.14 -28.20
C ALA A 523 3.46 9.67 -28.06
N ARG A 524 2.84 9.38 -26.91
CA ARG A 524 1.60 10.04 -26.45
C ARG A 524 1.97 11.30 -25.68
N VAL A 525 1.38 12.44 -26.02
CA VAL A 525 1.76 13.74 -25.45
C VAL A 525 0.52 14.57 -25.15
N VAL A 526 0.50 15.21 -23.99
CA VAL A 526 -0.39 16.34 -23.68
C VAL A 526 0.47 17.56 -23.43
N PHE A 527 0.30 18.61 -24.23
CA PHE A 527 1.02 19.87 -24.07
C PHE A 527 0.04 20.99 -23.71
N ALA A 528 -0.09 21.24 -22.41
CA ALA A 528 -0.81 22.39 -21.87
C ALA A 528 0.03 23.66 -22.04
N THR A 529 -0.48 24.64 -22.79
CA THR A 529 0.26 25.87 -23.09
C THR A 529 -0.66 27.08 -23.27
N HIS A 530 -0.06 28.27 -23.19
CA HIS A 530 -0.67 29.56 -23.52
C HIS A 530 -0.40 30.00 -24.96
N LEU A 531 0.42 29.25 -25.69
CA LEU A 531 0.80 29.53 -27.07
C LEU A 531 -0.35 29.16 -28.02
N HIS A 532 -1.28 30.09 -28.22
CA HIS A 532 -2.40 29.91 -29.15
C HIS A 532 -1.90 29.74 -30.59
N GLU A 533 -0.82 30.43 -30.97
CA GLU A 533 -0.22 30.28 -32.30
C GLU A 533 0.28 28.85 -32.55
N LEU A 534 0.74 28.14 -31.52
CA LEU A 534 1.16 26.74 -31.66
C LEU A 534 -0.02 25.84 -32.02
N ALA A 535 -1.19 26.08 -31.42
CA ALA A 535 -2.42 25.35 -31.71
C ALA A 535 -2.96 25.66 -33.11
N GLU A 536 -2.74 26.86 -33.65
CA GLU A 536 -3.08 27.23 -35.03
C GLU A 536 -2.20 26.50 -36.06
N GLN A 537 -0.97 26.15 -35.69
CA GLN A 537 0.00 25.47 -36.56
C GLN A 537 -0.20 23.95 -36.64
N VAL A 538 -1.18 23.36 -35.96
CA VAL A 538 -1.37 21.89 -35.88
C VAL A 538 -1.47 21.22 -37.25
N GLU A 539 -2.21 21.81 -38.20
CA GLU A 539 -2.34 21.24 -39.56
C GLU A 539 -1.02 21.30 -40.34
N ALA A 540 -0.27 22.40 -40.21
CA ALA A 540 1.03 22.56 -40.83
C ALA A 540 2.04 21.55 -40.25
N ILE A 541 2.08 21.41 -38.93
CA ILE A 541 2.91 20.41 -38.22
C ILE A 541 2.61 18.99 -38.70
N ASN A 542 1.33 18.64 -38.84
CA ASN A 542 0.92 17.32 -39.33
C ASN A 542 1.34 17.06 -40.78
N ALA A 543 1.40 18.10 -41.61
CA ALA A 543 1.78 18.01 -43.03
C ALA A 543 3.31 18.00 -43.25
N GLU A 544 4.07 18.74 -42.44
CA GLU A 544 5.49 19.00 -42.67
C GLU A 544 6.42 17.87 -42.24
N THR A 545 6.03 17.06 -41.25
CA THR A 545 6.91 16.06 -40.64
C THR A 545 6.40 14.64 -40.92
N ALA A 546 7.27 13.64 -40.94
CA ALA A 546 6.90 12.22 -40.98
C ALA A 546 6.71 11.68 -39.55
N GLY A 547 5.75 10.76 -39.34
CA GLY A 547 5.42 10.25 -38.00
C GLY A 547 3.95 9.83 -37.89
N ASP A 548 3.67 8.82 -37.07
CA ASP A 548 2.34 8.20 -36.93
C ASP A 548 1.54 8.72 -35.72
N SER A 549 2.07 9.71 -35.01
CA SER A 549 1.39 10.44 -33.93
C SER A 549 0.78 11.73 -34.45
N ARG A 550 -0.51 11.72 -34.79
CA ARG A 550 -1.23 12.92 -35.22
C ARG A 550 -1.33 13.95 -34.08
N VAL A 551 -1.13 15.22 -34.42
CA VAL A 551 -1.30 16.36 -33.50
C VAL A 551 -2.74 16.87 -33.61
N VAL A 552 -3.36 17.17 -32.48
CA VAL A 552 -4.71 17.75 -32.37
C VAL A 552 -4.71 18.93 -31.40
N SER A 553 -5.65 19.86 -31.59
CA SER A 553 -5.86 20.97 -30.67
C SER A 553 -7.04 20.70 -29.73
N LEU A 554 -6.81 20.96 -28.44
CA LEU A 554 -7.81 20.96 -27.38
C LEU A 554 -7.94 22.37 -26.79
N VAL A 555 -9.16 22.74 -26.42
CA VAL A 555 -9.44 24.03 -25.77
C VAL A 555 -10.23 23.78 -24.49
N SER A 556 -9.79 24.39 -23.39
CA SER A 556 -10.61 24.51 -22.16
C SER A 556 -11.54 25.71 -22.30
N SER A 557 -12.85 25.47 -22.40
CA SER A 557 -13.84 26.49 -22.76
C SER A 557 -14.39 27.31 -21.58
N ARG A 558 -14.77 28.56 -21.86
CA ARG A 558 -15.91 29.24 -21.21
C ARG A 558 -17.14 29.03 -22.08
N ILE A 559 -18.35 29.18 -21.53
CA ILE A 559 -19.58 29.13 -22.33
C ILE A 559 -19.48 30.22 -23.39
N ASP A 560 -19.28 29.85 -24.65
CA ASP A 560 -19.60 30.73 -25.77
C ASP A 560 -21.08 30.51 -26.11
N GLN A 561 -21.79 31.63 -26.20
CA GLN A 561 -23.24 31.81 -26.31
C GLN A 561 -23.93 31.03 -27.46
N ALA A 562 -24.06 29.71 -27.36
CA ALA A 562 -24.89 28.94 -28.31
C ALA A 562 -26.02 28.12 -27.66
N THR A 563 -26.02 27.96 -26.34
CA THR A 563 -27.12 27.29 -25.61
C THR A 563 -27.26 27.92 -24.24
N VAL A 564 -28.11 28.94 -24.15
CA VAL A 564 -29.08 29.24 -23.08
C VAL A 564 -29.68 30.58 -23.48
N ALA A 565 -30.93 30.53 -23.95
CA ALA A 565 -31.76 31.70 -24.06
C ALA A 565 -32.07 32.21 -22.65
N GLN A 566 -32.10 33.54 -22.51
CA GLN A 566 -32.57 34.31 -21.35
C GLN A 566 -31.69 34.15 -20.10
N ASP A 567 -30.77 35.11 -19.92
CA ASP A 567 -29.98 35.46 -18.70
C ASP A 567 -28.48 35.59 -18.98
N ALA A 568 -28.14 36.40 -19.98
CA ALA A 568 -26.80 36.50 -20.56
C ALA A 568 -25.80 37.38 -19.76
N ASP A 569 -26.26 38.21 -18.82
CA ASP A 569 -25.38 39.20 -18.15
C ASP A 569 -24.78 38.72 -16.82
N GLU A 570 -25.39 37.77 -16.10
CA GLU A 570 -24.81 37.21 -14.85
C GLU A 570 -23.94 35.96 -15.07
N MET A 571 -24.08 35.29 -16.22
CA MET A 571 -23.42 34.00 -16.49
C MET A 571 -22.10 34.14 -17.30
N ALA A 572 -21.82 35.32 -17.86
CA ALA A 572 -20.73 35.60 -18.81
C ALA A 572 -19.29 35.51 -18.25
N GLY A 573 -19.10 35.02 -17.01
CA GLY A 573 -17.79 34.93 -16.35
C GLY A 573 -17.41 33.57 -15.79
N ARG A 574 -18.33 32.60 -15.70
CA ARG A 574 -18.06 31.30 -15.05
C ARG A 574 -17.26 30.37 -15.97
N ARG A 575 -16.18 29.79 -15.44
CA ARG A 575 -15.35 28.81 -16.15
C ARG A 575 -16.05 27.45 -16.14
N THR A 576 -16.11 26.78 -17.29
CA THR A 576 -16.76 25.47 -17.39
C THR A 576 -15.84 24.31 -17.05
N TYR A 577 -14.51 24.52 -17.14
CA TYR A 577 -13.48 23.49 -17.00
C TYR A 577 -13.62 22.29 -17.97
N ARG A 578 -14.47 22.44 -19.00
CA ARG A 578 -14.69 21.43 -20.04
C ARG A 578 -13.64 21.58 -21.14
N VAL A 579 -13.01 20.47 -21.50
CA VAL A 579 -12.01 20.34 -22.55
C VAL A 579 -12.67 19.74 -23.78
N VAL A 580 -12.53 20.39 -24.93
CA VAL A 580 -13.09 19.93 -26.20
C VAL A 580 -12.05 20.00 -27.31
N ARG A 581 -12.15 19.08 -28.28
CA ARG A 581 -11.41 19.18 -29.55
C ARG A 581 -11.96 20.36 -30.35
N SER A 582 -11.14 21.37 -30.55
CA SER A 582 -11.52 22.58 -31.29
C SER A 582 -10.26 23.28 -31.81
N ARG A 583 -10.42 24.11 -32.84
CA ARG A 583 -9.41 25.13 -33.15
C ARG A 583 -9.30 26.11 -31.97
N PRO A 584 -8.12 26.71 -31.73
CA PRO A 584 -7.97 27.74 -30.71
C PRO A 584 -8.94 28.89 -30.99
N MET A 585 -9.54 29.43 -29.93
CA MET A 585 -10.41 30.60 -30.03
C MET A 585 -9.52 31.82 -30.31
N GLY A 586 -9.59 32.38 -31.52
CA GLY A 586 -8.74 33.47 -32.00
C GLY A 586 -8.98 34.85 -31.35
N ARG A 587 -9.40 34.90 -30.07
CA ARG A 587 -9.57 36.15 -29.31
C ARG A 587 -8.65 36.11 -28.10
N SER A 588 -7.78 37.13 -27.99
CA SER A 588 -6.84 37.24 -26.87
C SER A 588 -7.59 37.42 -25.55
N TYR A 589 -7.60 36.34 -24.75
CA TYR A 589 -8.18 36.30 -23.40
C TYR A 589 -7.65 37.40 -22.47
N ALA A 590 -6.47 37.95 -22.75
CA ALA A 590 -5.87 39.04 -22.00
C ALA A 590 -6.68 40.34 -22.10
N LEU A 591 -7.22 40.65 -23.28
CA LEU A 591 -8.01 41.87 -23.49
C LEU A 591 -9.37 41.80 -22.77
N GLU A 592 -9.99 40.63 -22.76
CA GLU A 592 -11.24 40.39 -22.03
C GLU A 592 -11.03 40.36 -20.52
N LEU A 593 -9.93 39.75 -20.04
CA LEU A 593 -9.55 39.79 -18.63
C LEU A 593 -9.24 41.23 -18.18
N ALA A 594 -8.54 41.99 -19.02
CA ALA A 594 -8.29 43.41 -18.79
C ALA A 594 -9.60 44.19 -18.66
N ARG A 595 -10.59 43.93 -19.53
CA ARG A 595 -11.94 44.53 -19.41
C ARG A 595 -12.64 44.16 -18.11
N HIS A 596 -12.55 42.91 -17.68
CA HIS A 596 -13.17 42.45 -16.43
C HIS A 596 -12.60 43.15 -15.19
N TYR A 597 -11.30 43.41 -15.17
CA TYR A 597 -10.63 44.14 -14.08
C TYR A 597 -10.71 45.67 -14.23
N GLY A 598 -11.42 46.19 -15.23
CA GLY A 598 -11.55 47.64 -15.42
C GLY A 598 -10.30 48.31 -16.01
N ILE A 599 -9.36 47.54 -16.55
CA ILE A 599 -8.06 48.04 -17.05
C ILE A 599 -7.99 48.08 -18.58
N SER A 600 -9.13 48.03 -19.27
CA SER A 600 -9.15 48.36 -20.71
C SER A 600 -8.91 49.86 -20.92
N LEU A 601 -8.41 50.24 -22.10
CA LEU A 601 -8.12 51.64 -22.40
C LEU A 601 -9.33 52.55 -22.14
N ASP A 602 -10.52 52.14 -22.59
CA ASP A 602 -11.75 52.92 -22.43
C ASP A 602 -12.12 53.08 -20.95
N GLN A 603 -11.99 52.01 -20.15
CA GLN A 603 -12.29 52.05 -18.71
C GLN A 603 -11.24 52.87 -17.95
N LEU A 604 -9.96 52.75 -18.29
CA LEU A 604 -8.90 53.55 -17.68
C LEU A 604 -9.02 55.03 -18.06
N ARG A 605 -9.41 55.35 -19.29
CA ARG A 605 -9.75 56.73 -19.70
C ARG A 605 -10.89 57.29 -18.87
N GLN A 606 -11.95 56.51 -18.66
CA GLN A 606 -13.05 56.91 -17.79
C GLN A 606 -12.57 57.16 -16.36
N VAL A 607 -11.72 56.30 -15.81
CA VAL A 607 -11.12 56.50 -14.48
C VAL A 607 -10.26 57.77 -14.41
N LEU A 608 -9.54 58.11 -15.48
CA LEU A 608 -8.73 59.33 -15.55
C LEU A 608 -9.59 60.60 -15.68
N LEU A 609 -10.69 60.53 -16.46
CA LEU A 609 -11.71 61.58 -16.55
C LEU A 609 -12.39 61.82 -15.21
N ASP A 610 -12.86 60.75 -14.54
CA ASP A 610 -13.53 60.83 -13.24
C ASP A 610 -12.60 61.41 -12.14
N ARG A 611 -11.28 61.25 -12.30
CA ARG A 611 -10.26 61.82 -11.43
C ARG A 611 -9.82 63.24 -11.81
N GLY A 612 -10.33 63.80 -12.90
CA GLY A 612 -9.97 65.13 -13.40
C GLY A 612 -8.50 65.24 -13.84
N VAL A 613 -7.89 64.14 -14.27
CA VAL A 613 -6.48 64.09 -14.70
C VAL A 613 -6.35 64.46 -16.19
N ILE A 614 -7.40 64.22 -16.98
CA ILE A 614 -7.50 64.56 -18.41
C ILE A 614 -8.83 65.29 -18.66
N ASP A 615 -8.84 66.21 -19.61
CA ASP A 615 -10.04 66.94 -20.02
C ASP A 615 -10.86 66.17 -21.07
N SER A 616 -12.16 66.45 -21.17
CA SER A 616 -13.08 65.76 -22.10
C SER A 616 -12.73 65.93 -23.58
N GLU A 617 -11.88 66.89 -23.93
CA GLU A 617 -11.38 67.09 -25.30
C GLU A 617 -10.17 66.18 -25.64
N GLU A 618 -9.52 65.58 -24.63
CA GLU A 618 -8.36 64.67 -24.80
C GLU A 618 -8.71 63.18 -24.58
N ALA A 619 -9.95 62.87 -24.23
CA ALA A 619 -10.49 61.52 -24.02
C ALA A 619 -10.95 60.84 -25.31
#